data_AF-A0A959PPS6-F1
#
_entry.id   AF-A0A959PPS6-F1
#
_cell.length_a   1.000
_cell.length_b   1.000
_cell.length_c   1.000
_cell.angle_alpha   90.00
_cell.angle_beta   90.00
_cell.angle_gamma   90.00
#
_symmetry.space_group_name_H-M   'P 1'
#
loop_
_entity.id
_entity.type
_entity.pdbx_description
1 polymer ?
#
loop_
_entity_poly.entity_id
_entity_poly.type
_entity_poly.pdbx_seq_one_letter_code
_entity_poly.pdbx_strand_id
1 'polypeptide(L)'
;LEAVIRHGFRHLILFNCHGGNQGIGQVLLEKLGNRYTDQSITLITWWRLVADELFQLQESDAGGVGHAGEFETSLLLHFAPEHVRLDQIPGERTNQPTHSWAEGDMLRSGKASYYRRTDEMTKNGVFGDPFLATPAKGLAISKLVETALAGIIGNLSAQSGR
;
A
#
# COMPACT_ATOMS: atom_id res chain seq x y z
N LEU A 1 -0.97 15.13 14.63
CA LEU A 1 -0.47 14.21 15.68
C LEU A 1 -0.35 14.90 17.03
N GLU A 2 0.41 15.99 17.17
CA GLU A 2 0.58 16.67 18.47
C GLU A 2 -0.76 17.06 19.13
N ALA A 3 -1.73 17.56 18.35
CA ALA A 3 -3.07 17.84 18.86
C ALA A 3 -3.76 16.58 19.40
N VAL A 4 -3.67 15.44 18.69
CA VAL A 4 -4.26 14.16 19.11
C VAL A 4 -3.61 13.67 20.41
N ILE A 5 -2.28 13.76 20.49
CA ILE A 5 -1.53 13.41 21.71
C ILE A 5 -1.95 14.29 22.90
N ARG A 6 -2.08 15.61 22.69
CA ARG A 6 -2.56 16.54 23.75
C ARG A 6 -3.96 16.24 24.25
N HIS A 7 -4.81 15.59 23.44
CA HIS A 7 -6.15 15.16 23.86
C HIS A 7 -6.14 13.78 24.57
N GLY A 8 -4.97 13.24 24.91
CA GLY A 8 -4.84 12.03 25.73
C GLY A 8 -4.77 10.72 24.95
N PHE A 9 -4.77 10.75 23.62
CA PHE A 9 -4.62 9.55 22.80
C PHE A 9 -3.17 9.01 22.90
N ARG A 10 -3.04 7.73 23.26
CA ARG A 10 -1.74 7.06 23.48
C ARG A 10 -1.27 6.19 22.33
N HIS A 11 -2.20 5.68 21.52
CA HIS A 11 -1.92 4.80 20.39
C HIS A 11 -2.29 5.52 19.09
N LEU A 12 -1.32 5.72 18.20
CA LEU A 12 -1.48 6.47 16.96
C LEU A 12 -1.01 5.61 15.79
N ILE A 13 -1.92 5.33 14.87
CA ILE A 13 -1.62 4.59 13.63
C ILE A 13 -1.58 5.57 12.46
N LEU A 14 -0.45 5.60 11.76
CA LEU A 14 -0.28 6.23 10.47
C LEU A 14 -0.54 5.15 9.41
N PHE A 15 -1.74 5.16 8.84
CA PHE A 15 -2.12 4.19 7.82
C PHE A 15 -1.80 4.73 6.42
N ASN A 16 -0.77 4.16 5.79
CA ASN A 16 -0.26 4.59 4.49
C ASN A 16 -0.87 3.78 3.35
N CYS A 17 -1.35 4.51 2.33
CA CYS A 17 -1.92 3.95 1.11
C CYS A 17 -1.14 4.36 -0.15
N HIS A 18 0.01 5.03 -0.03
CA HIS A 18 0.77 5.50 -1.20
C HIS A 18 2.27 5.21 -1.10
N GLY A 19 2.84 4.64 -2.16
CA GLY A 19 4.25 4.22 -2.19
C GLY A 19 5.24 5.36 -1.95
N GLY A 20 4.96 6.56 -2.47
CA GLY A 20 5.83 7.73 -2.28
C GLY A 20 5.98 8.17 -0.82
N ASN A 21 5.04 7.81 0.05
CA ASN A 21 5.07 8.18 1.46
C ASN A 21 5.93 7.25 2.32
N GLN A 22 6.48 6.15 1.78
CA GLN A 22 7.25 5.17 2.57
C GLN A 22 8.49 5.79 3.23
N GLY A 23 9.32 6.49 2.44
CA GLY A 23 10.57 7.09 2.94
C GLY A 23 10.31 8.16 3.98
N ILE A 24 9.45 9.14 3.67
CA ILE A 24 9.10 10.21 4.62
C ILE A 24 8.32 9.68 5.82
N GLY A 25 7.47 8.67 5.63
CA GLY A 25 6.70 8.02 6.69
C GLY A 25 7.62 7.41 7.73
N GLN A 26 8.68 6.72 7.33
CA GLN A 26 9.66 6.17 8.27
C GLN A 26 10.39 7.28 9.03
N VAL A 27 10.82 8.35 8.35
CA VAL A 27 11.44 9.51 9.02
C VAL A 27 10.51 10.12 10.05
N LEU A 28 9.23 10.26 9.74
CA LEU A 28 8.22 10.77 10.67
C LEU A 28 8.01 9.82 11.85
N LEU A 29 7.94 8.51 11.61
CA LEU A 29 7.80 7.50 12.65
C LEU A 29 8.93 7.61 13.68
N GLU A 30 10.19 7.57 13.23
CA GLU A 30 11.37 7.65 14.11
C GLU A 30 11.43 8.98 14.87
N LYS A 31 11.21 10.10 14.16
CA LYS A 31 11.27 11.43 14.76
C LYS A 31 10.21 11.62 15.84
N LEU A 32 9.00 11.14 15.60
CA LEU A 32 7.89 11.28 16.54
C LEU A 32 8.00 10.28 17.68
N GLY A 33 8.38 9.03 17.41
CA GLY A 33 8.63 8.03 18.45
C GLY A 33 9.71 8.47 19.44
N ASN A 34 10.81 9.06 18.94
CA ASN A 34 11.86 9.61 19.79
C ASN A 34 11.39 10.83 20.62
N ARG A 35 10.43 11.61 20.12
CA ARG A 35 9.91 12.80 20.81
C ARG A 35 8.80 12.46 21.83
N TYR A 36 7.99 11.45 21.55
CA TYR A 36 6.76 11.12 22.26
C TYR A 36 6.85 9.71 22.85
N THR A 37 7.73 9.54 23.84
CA THR A 37 8.11 8.23 24.39
C THR A 37 6.98 7.50 25.14
N ASP A 38 5.95 8.23 25.57
CA ASP A 38 4.78 7.67 26.27
C ASP A 38 3.64 7.26 25.33
N GLN A 39 3.83 7.43 24.02
CA GLN A 39 2.88 7.10 22.96
C GLN A 39 3.43 5.95 22.11
N SER A 40 2.56 5.03 21.70
CA SER A 40 2.89 4.10 20.62
C SER A 40 2.51 4.75 19.29
N ILE A 41 3.48 4.93 18.41
CA ILE A 41 3.25 5.42 17.05
C ILE A 41 3.61 4.29 16.09
N THR A 42 2.72 3.98 15.16
CA THR A 42 2.90 2.86 14.23
C THR A 42 2.63 3.32 12.81
N LEU A 43 3.57 3.07 11.90
CA LEU A 43 3.35 3.22 10.46
C LEU A 43 2.91 1.89 9.89
N ILE A 44 1.71 1.84 9.31
CA ILE A 44 1.19 0.67 8.63
C ILE A 44 1.10 0.99 7.15
N THR A 45 1.48 0.04 6.31
CA THR A 45 1.26 0.09 4.86
C THR A 45 0.43 -1.11 4.49
N TRP A 46 -0.76 -0.90 3.93
CA TRP A 46 -1.76 -1.96 3.80
C TRP A 46 -1.25 -3.18 3.03
N TRP A 47 -0.48 -2.98 1.96
CA TRP A 47 0.02 -4.09 1.14
C TRP A 47 1.20 -4.82 1.77
N ARG A 48 1.97 -4.16 2.64
CA ARG A 48 3.06 -4.81 3.39
C ARG A 48 2.50 -5.62 4.56
N LEU A 49 1.37 -5.18 5.11
CA LEU A 49 0.73 -5.82 6.26
C LEU A 49 0.28 -7.25 5.96
N VAL A 50 -0.13 -7.53 4.72
CA VAL A 50 -0.65 -8.83 4.26
C VAL A 50 0.08 -9.30 2.98
N ALA A 51 1.39 -9.04 2.90
CA ALA A 51 2.15 -9.24 1.66
C ALA A 51 2.12 -10.70 1.19
N ASP A 52 2.23 -11.66 2.10
CA ASP A 52 2.25 -13.09 1.77
C ASP A 52 0.91 -13.55 1.18
N GLU A 53 -0.20 -13.09 1.76
CA GLU A 53 -1.54 -13.38 1.24
C GLU A 53 -1.79 -12.70 -0.10
N LEU A 54 -1.29 -11.47 -0.27
CA LEU A 54 -1.36 -10.77 -1.56
C LEU A 54 -0.51 -11.45 -2.62
N PHE A 55 0.66 -12.01 -2.28
CA PHE A 55 1.44 -12.81 -3.22
C PHE A 55 0.67 -14.02 -3.74
N GLN A 56 -0.17 -14.66 -2.91
CA GLN A 56 -1.03 -15.77 -3.34
C GLN A 56 -2.24 -15.32 -4.14
N LEU A 57 -2.73 -14.09 -3.91
CA LEU A 57 -3.89 -13.53 -4.59
C LEU A 57 -3.55 -12.89 -5.95
N GLN A 58 -2.30 -12.50 -6.16
CA GLN A 58 -1.83 -11.90 -7.41
C GLN A 58 -1.95 -12.90 -8.57
N GLU A 59 -2.60 -12.49 -9.65
CA GLU A 59 -2.63 -13.27 -10.90
C GLU A 59 -1.69 -12.70 -11.97
N SER A 60 -1.39 -11.40 -11.93
CA SER A 60 -0.42 -10.77 -12.83
C SER A 60 1.02 -11.22 -12.54
N ASP A 61 1.89 -11.14 -13.54
CA ASP A 61 3.31 -11.36 -13.36
C ASP A 61 3.98 -10.28 -12.48
N ALA A 62 5.22 -10.53 -12.04
CA ALA A 62 6.04 -9.55 -11.33
C ALA A 62 6.06 -8.20 -12.08
N GLY A 63 5.76 -7.10 -11.38
CA GLY A 63 5.54 -5.78 -11.97
C GLY A 63 4.07 -5.42 -12.23
N GLY A 64 3.12 -6.35 -12.05
CA GLY A 64 1.69 -6.13 -12.29
C GLY A 64 0.92 -5.42 -11.16
N VAL A 65 1.49 -5.39 -9.94
CA VAL A 65 0.86 -4.82 -8.74
C VAL A 65 1.54 -3.52 -8.29
N GLY A 66 1.85 -2.62 -9.22
CA GLY A 66 2.31 -1.27 -8.89
C GLY A 66 1.16 -0.26 -8.82
N HIS A 67 1.32 0.91 -9.41
CA HIS A 67 0.31 1.96 -9.41
C HIS A 67 -0.78 1.75 -10.48
N ALA A 68 -2.03 1.86 -10.06
CA ALA A 68 -3.23 1.57 -10.85
C ALA A 68 -3.19 0.18 -11.49
N GLY A 69 -2.45 -0.76 -10.87
CA GLY A 69 -2.35 -2.14 -11.30
C GLY A 69 -3.51 -3.00 -10.81
N GLU A 70 -3.27 -4.30 -10.75
CA GLU A 70 -4.29 -5.31 -10.44
C GLU A 70 -5.01 -5.03 -9.11
N PHE A 71 -4.26 -4.73 -8.05
CA PHE A 71 -4.82 -4.56 -6.71
C PHE A 71 -5.56 -3.24 -6.50
N GLU A 72 -4.95 -2.10 -6.86
CA GLU A 72 -5.59 -0.79 -6.68
C GLU A 72 -6.89 -0.71 -7.50
N THR A 73 -6.88 -1.24 -8.72
CA THR A 73 -8.08 -1.30 -9.57
C THR A 73 -9.12 -2.26 -8.99
N SER A 74 -8.72 -3.42 -8.46
CA SER A 74 -9.65 -4.37 -7.81
C SER A 74 -10.33 -3.76 -6.59
N LEU A 75 -9.58 -3.03 -5.76
CA LEU A 75 -10.13 -2.30 -4.60
C LEU A 75 -11.15 -1.24 -5.02
N LEU A 76 -10.84 -0.44 -6.06
CA LEU A 76 -11.77 0.55 -6.58
C LEU A 76 -13.03 -0.09 -7.18
N LEU A 77 -12.89 -1.18 -7.94
CA LEU A 77 -14.02 -1.95 -8.46
C LEU A 77 -14.93 -2.51 -7.36
N HIS A 78 -14.38 -2.80 -6.18
CA HIS A 78 -15.15 -3.24 -5.04
C HIS A 78 -15.88 -2.10 -4.32
N PHE A 79 -15.19 -0.99 -4.05
CA PHE A 79 -15.71 0.09 -3.20
C PHE A 79 -16.48 1.18 -3.95
N ALA A 80 -16.05 1.50 -5.16
CA ALA A 80 -16.60 2.59 -5.97
C ALA A 80 -16.46 2.26 -7.48
N PRO A 81 -17.13 1.20 -7.97
CA PRO A 81 -17.01 0.75 -9.36
C PRO A 81 -17.36 1.82 -10.39
N GLU A 82 -18.24 2.76 -10.05
CA GLU A 82 -18.63 3.90 -10.89
C GLU A 82 -17.47 4.87 -11.19
N HIS A 83 -16.37 4.79 -10.44
CA HIS A 83 -15.16 5.58 -10.67
C HIS A 83 -14.12 4.87 -11.53
N VAL A 84 -14.41 3.64 -11.98
CA VAL A 84 -13.52 2.87 -12.87
C VAL A 84 -14.08 2.88 -14.29
N ARG A 85 -13.33 3.47 -15.22
CA ARG A 85 -13.64 3.43 -16.66
C ARG A 85 -13.13 2.13 -17.26
N LEU A 86 -13.94 1.07 -17.15
CA LEU A 86 -13.62 -0.28 -17.63
C LEU A 86 -13.22 -0.30 -19.12
N ASP A 87 -13.84 0.56 -19.93
CA ASP A 87 -13.54 0.73 -21.37
C ASP A 87 -12.15 1.33 -21.66
N GLN A 88 -11.47 1.85 -20.63
CA GLN A 88 -10.15 2.46 -20.76
C GLN A 88 -9.04 1.66 -20.07
N ILE A 89 -9.36 0.48 -19.53
CA ILE A 89 -8.36 -0.46 -19.01
C ILE A 89 -7.53 -0.98 -20.20
N PRO A 90 -6.20 -0.79 -20.21
CA PRO A 90 -5.34 -1.36 -21.24
C PRO A 90 -5.47 -2.88 -21.29
N GLY A 91 -5.48 -3.46 -22.48
CA GLY A 91 -5.50 -4.92 -22.65
C GLY A 91 -4.16 -5.61 -22.35
N GLU A 92 -3.11 -4.84 -22.07
CA GLU A 92 -1.78 -5.32 -21.71
C GLU A 92 -1.07 -4.33 -20.77
N ARG A 93 -0.07 -4.81 -20.04
CA ARG A 93 0.76 -3.98 -19.15
C ARG A 93 1.56 -2.93 -19.92
N THR A 94 1.53 -1.69 -19.44
CA THR A 94 2.16 -0.53 -20.11
C THR A 94 3.47 -0.05 -19.47
N ASN A 95 4.02 -0.79 -18.51
CA ASN A 95 5.29 -0.47 -17.84
C ASN A 95 6.43 -0.35 -18.86
N GLN A 96 7.21 0.72 -18.75
CA GLN A 96 8.41 0.90 -19.55
C GLN A 96 9.57 0.12 -18.92
N PRO A 97 10.34 -0.65 -19.73
CA PRO A 97 11.46 -1.44 -19.23
C PRO A 97 12.46 -0.62 -18.40
N THR A 98 13.11 -1.29 -17.46
CA THR A 98 14.22 -0.75 -16.68
C THR A 98 15.29 -1.82 -16.47
N HIS A 99 16.33 -1.50 -15.74
CA HIS A 99 17.32 -2.48 -15.33
C HIS A 99 16.71 -3.56 -14.43
N SER A 100 17.11 -4.81 -14.62
CA SER A 100 16.60 -5.95 -13.83
C SER A 100 16.86 -5.82 -12.32
N TRP A 101 17.84 -5.03 -11.90
CA TRP A 101 18.12 -4.73 -10.49
C TRP A 101 17.25 -3.61 -9.92
N ALA A 102 16.56 -2.84 -10.77
CA ALA A 102 15.66 -1.74 -10.41
C ALA A 102 14.18 -2.10 -10.56
N GLU A 103 13.86 -3.25 -11.17
CA GLU A 103 12.48 -3.73 -11.32
C GLU A 103 11.85 -4.00 -9.96
N GLY A 104 10.61 -3.54 -9.76
CA GLY A 104 9.88 -3.71 -8.51
C GLY A 104 8.44 -3.24 -8.62
N ASP A 105 7.62 -3.67 -7.66
CA ASP A 105 6.21 -3.31 -7.50
C ASP A 105 5.88 -3.17 -6.01
N MET A 106 4.60 -3.17 -5.63
CA MET A 106 4.19 -3.05 -4.23
C MET A 106 4.68 -4.23 -3.35
N LEU A 107 4.79 -5.43 -3.92
CA LEU A 107 5.15 -6.64 -3.20
C LEU A 107 6.65 -6.98 -3.33
N ARG A 108 7.28 -6.59 -4.45
CA ARG A 108 8.65 -6.93 -4.79
C ARG A 108 9.51 -5.68 -4.84
N SER A 109 10.55 -5.62 -4.03
CA SER A 109 11.54 -4.55 -4.09
C SER A 109 12.65 -4.89 -5.08
N GLY A 110 13.10 -3.89 -5.84
CA GLY A 110 14.33 -3.99 -6.62
C GLY A 110 15.55 -4.19 -5.71
N LYS A 111 16.66 -4.65 -6.29
CA LYS A 111 17.95 -4.82 -5.58
C LYS A 111 18.59 -3.48 -5.21
N ALA A 112 18.26 -2.42 -5.94
CA ALA A 112 18.66 -1.05 -5.61
C ALA A 112 17.54 -0.07 -5.99
N SER A 113 17.52 1.09 -5.32
CA SER A 113 16.61 2.18 -5.67
C SER A 113 17.15 2.94 -6.88
N TYR A 114 16.30 3.13 -7.89
CA TYR A 114 16.62 3.88 -9.09
C TYR A 114 15.56 4.97 -9.29
N TYR A 115 16.00 6.22 -9.35
CA TYR A 115 15.10 7.32 -9.65
C TYR A 115 14.74 7.31 -11.13
N ARG A 116 13.44 7.33 -11.41
CA ARG A 116 12.86 7.54 -12.72
C ARG A 116 11.71 8.52 -12.58
N ARG A 117 11.51 9.35 -13.60
CA ARG A 117 10.30 10.15 -13.69
C ARG A 117 9.12 9.26 -14.08
N THR A 118 7.91 9.62 -13.67
CA THR A 118 6.71 8.84 -14.00
C THR A 118 6.50 8.67 -15.51
N ASP A 119 6.85 9.67 -16.32
CA ASP A 119 6.76 9.63 -17.79
C ASP A 119 7.84 8.75 -18.44
N GLU A 120 8.92 8.44 -17.72
CA GLU A 120 9.90 7.44 -18.14
C GLU A 120 9.42 6.03 -17.80
N MET A 121 8.57 5.87 -16.77
CA MET A 121 8.07 4.59 -16.27
C MET A 121 6.80 4.14 -16.99
N THR A 122 5.94 5.07 -17.40
CA THR A 122 4.61 4.79 -17.97
C THR A 122 4.21 5.92 -18.93
N LYS A 123 3.40 5.61 -19.95
CA LYS A 123 2.87 6.64 -20.88
C LYS A 123 1.49 7.17 -20.49
N ASN A 124 0.75 6.40 -19.70
CA ASN A 124 -0.65 6.64 -19.33
C ASN A 124 -0.85 6.81 -17.81
N GLY A 125 0.24 6.80 -17.03
CA GLY A 125 0.19 6.86 -15.57
C GLY A 125 0.05 5.50 -14.88
N VAL A 126 -0.28 4.42 -15.61
CA VAL A 126 -0.43 3.07 -15.05
C VAL A 126 0.92 2.38 -15.00
N PHE A 127 1.38 2.05 -13.78
CA PHE A 127 2.56 1.24 -13.52
C PHE A 127 2.13 -0.10 -12.91
N GLY A 128 1.58 -0.99 -13.73
CA GLY A 128 1.01 -2.25 -13.31
C GLY A 128 0.14 -2.86 -14.40
N ASP A 129 -0.59 -3.91 -14.04
CA ASP A 129 -1.53 -4.58 -14.91
C ASP A 129 -2.95 -4.58 -14.31
N PRO A 130 -3.80 -3.61 -14.68
CA PRO A 130 -5.19 -3.56 -14.23
C PRO A 130 -6.11 -4.57 -14.92
N PHE A 131 -5.66 -5.27 -15.97
CA PHE A 131 -6.54 -6.12 -16.80
C PHE A 131 -7.15 -7.28 -16.00
N LEU A 132 -6.38 -7.83 -15.06
CA LEU A 132 -6.82 -8.92 -14.19
C LEU A 132 -7.60 -8.44 -12.96
N ALA A 133 -7.88 -7.14 -12.83
CA ALA A 133 -8.56 -6.62 -11.65
C ALA A 133 -10.03 -7.08 -11.59
N THR A 134 -10.51 -7.46 -10.40
CA THR A 134 -11.92 -7.83 -10.20
C THR A 134 -12.47 -7.30 -8.87
N PRO A 135 -13.79 -7.03 -8.78
CA PRO A 135 -14.41 -6.67 -7.50
C PRO A 135 -14.23 -7.75 -6.42
N ALA A 136 -14.19 -9.02 -6.82
CA ALA A 136 -13.99 -10.15 -5.90
C ALA A 136 -12.60 -10.12 -5.25
N LYS A 137 -11.55 -9.80 -6.02
CA LYS A 137 -10.20 -9.55 -5.48
C LYS A 137 -10.20 -8.37 -4.53
N GLY A 138 -10.88 -7.28 -4.88
CA GLY A 138 -11.01 -6.10 -4.01
C GLY A 138 -11.58 -6.44 -2.64
N LEU A 139 -12.67 -7.21 -2.60
CA LEU A 139 -13.26 -7.71 -1.36
C LEU A 139 -12.30 -8.61 -0.56
N ALA A 140 -11.57 -9.50 -1.24
CA ALA A 140 -10.60 -10.38 -0.58
C ALA A 140 -9.46 -9.58 0.06
N ILE A 141 -8.89 -8.62 -0.67
CA ILE A 141 -7.85 -7.71 -0.17
C ILE A 141 -8.37 -6.94 1.06
N SER A 142 -9.56 -6.36 0.97
CA SER A 142 -10.15 -5.60 2.09
C SER A 142 -10.27 -6.45 3.35
N LYS A 143 -10.78 -7.69 3.24
CA LYS A 143 -10.91 -8.61 4.39
C LYS A 143 -9.58 -8.98 5.01
N LEU A 144 -8.55 -9.21 4.20
CA LEU A 144 -7.20 -9.51 4.68
C LEU A 144 -6.65 -8.33 5.49
N VAL A 145 -6.71 -7.12 4.92
CA VAL A 145 -6.22 -5.90 5.55
C VAL A 145 -7.01 -5.58 6.82
N GLU A 146 -8.34 -5.67 6.79
CA GLU A 146 -9.21 -5.45 7.95
C GLU A 146 -8.87 -6.40 9.10
N THR A 147 -8.73 -7.69 8.81
CA THR A 147 -8.40 -8.71 9.81
C THR A 147 -7.04 -8.44 10.46
N ALA A 148 -6.02 -8.17 9.65
CA ALA A 148 -4.68 -7.88 10.15
C ALA A 148 -4.63 -6.56 10.96
N LEU A 149 -5.32 -5.52 10.48
CA LEU A 149 -5.40 -4.24 11.17
C LEU A 149 -6.14 -4.35 12.51
N ALA A 150 -7.26 -5.09 12.56
CA ALA A 150 -7.99 -5.37 13.79
C ALA A 150 -7.11 -6.09 14.83
N GLY A 151 -6.28 -7.04 14.39
CA GLY A 151 -5.30 -7.70 15.25
C GLY A 151 -4.27 -6.73 15.86
N ILE A 152 -3.73 -5.81 15.07
CA ILE A 152 -2.79 -4.79 15.56
C ILE A 152 -3.49 -3.86 16.56
N ILE A 153 -4.69 -3.36 16.24
CA ILE A 153 -5.45 -2.47 17.12
C ILE A 153 -5.76 -3.15 18.46
N GLY A 154 -6.16 -4.43 18.42
CA GLY A 154 -6.39 -5.24 19.62
C GLY A 154 -5.14 -5.36 20.49
N ASN A 155 -3.99 -5.66 19.89
CA ASN A 155 -2.71 -5.77 20.61
C ASN A 155 -2.28 -4.44 21.25
N LEU A 156 -2.41 -3.32 20.53
CA LEU A 156 -2.08 -2.00 21.06
C LEU A 156 -3.00 -1.60 22.23
N SER A 157 -4.30 -1.89 22.12
CA SER A 157 -5.29 -1.59 23.16
C SER A 157 -5.07 -2.42 24.44
N ALA A 158 -4.60 -3.66 24.30
CA ALA A 158 -4.31 -4.52 25.45
C ALA A 158 -3.08 -4.06 26.26
N GLN A 159 -2.15 -3.32 25.64
CA GLN A 159 -0.97 -2.78 26.32
C GLN A 159 -1.30 -1.58 27.22
N SER A 160 -2.37 -0.83 26.93
CA SER A 160 -2.77 0.36 27.70
C SER A 160 -3.45 0.04 29.05
N GLY A 161 -3.87 -1.22 29.25
CA GLY A 161 -4.52 -1.69 30.47
C GLY A 161 -3.57 -2.22 31.55
N ARG A 162 -2.26 -2.07 31.36
CA ARG A 162 -1.20 -2.30 32.37
C ARG A 162 -0.60 -0.98 32.79
#